data_AF-A0A363N0H5-F1
#
_entry.id   AF-A0A363N0H5-F1
#
_cell.length_a   1.000
_cell.length_b   1.000
_cell.length_c   1.000
_cell.angle_alpha   90.00
_cell.angle_beta   90.00
_cell.angle_gamma   90.00
#
_symmetry.space_group_name_H-M   'P 1'
#
loop_
_entity.id
_entity.type
_entity.pdbx_description
1 polymer ?
#
loop_
_entity_poly.entity_id
_entity_poly.type
_entity_poly.pdbx_seq_one_letter_code
_entity_poly.pdbx_strand_id
1 'polypeptide(L)'
;MKTLTVKINERTKIGKAFIAMFDSFKGFEEIEIIETDYGQVNEERSIYSSEFVEKVKKAEENIKNGETTRLNPDDIWGSLGLK
;
A
#
# COMPACT_ATOMS: atom_id res chain seq x y z
N MET A 1 11.49 33.79 0.38
CA MET A 1 11.54 32.35 0.70
C MET A 1 12.88 32.03 1.36
N LYS A 2 12.88 31.29 2.47
CA LYS A 2 14.10 30.78 3.12
C LYS A 2 13.92 29.29 3.33
N THR A 3 14.94 28.49 3.04
CA THR A 3 14.87 27.03 3.11
C THR A 3 15.65 26.53 4.32
N LEU A 4 15.02 25.66 5.11
CA LEU A 4 15.65 24.93 6.21
C LEU A 4 15.58 23.43 5.90
N THR A 5 16.73 22.75 5.96
CA THR A 5 16.80 21.30 5.77
C THR A 5 17.19 20.64 7.10
N VAL A 6 16.37 19.70 7.57
CA VAL A 6 16.58 18.98 8.83
C VAL A 6 16.61 17.48 8.55
N LYS A 7 17.63 16.78 9.07
CA LYS A 7 17.67 15.31 9.05
C LYS A 7 17.12 14.79 10.38
N ILE A 8 16.00 14.08 10.33
CA ILE A 8 15.34 13.51 11.50
C ILE A 8 15.20 11.99 11.35
N ASN A 9 15.25 11.28 12.48
CA ASN A 9 15.00 9.84 12.52
C ASN A 9 13.56 9.59 13.03
N GLU A 10 12.67 9.21 12.12
CA GLU A 10 11.24 8.91 12.37
C GLU A 10 11.00 7.81 13.41
N ARG A 11 11.99 6.95 13.69
CA ARG A 11 11.85 5.85 14.66
C ARG A 11 12.03 6.32 16.10
N THR A 12 12.53 7.54 16.31
CA THR A 12 12.76 8.12 17.64
C THR A 12 11.55 8.91 18.13
N LYS A 13 11.35 9.01 19.46
CA LYS A 13 10.26 9.82 20.04
C LYS A 13 10.29 11.28 19.57
N ILE A 14 11.49 11.85 19.48
CA ILE A 14 11.71 13.23 19.05
C ILE A 14 11.41 13.37 17.55
N GLY A 15 11.86 12.44 16.71
CA GLY A 15 11.57 12.46 15.28
C GLY A 15 10.08 12.37 14.98
N LYS A 16 9.34 11.49 15.66
CA LYS A 16 7.86 11.42 15.53
C LYS A 16 7.17 12.70 15.94
N ALA A 17 7.59 13.30 17.06
CA ALA A 17 7.03 14.58 17.52
C ALA A 17 7.32 15.72 16.53
N PHE A 18 8.51 15.72 15.93
CA PHE A 18 8.90 16.71 14.93
C PHE A 18 8.06 16.57 13.65
N ILE A 19 7.85 15.35 13.15
CA ILE A 19 6.98 15.09 11.97
C ILE A 19 5.55 15.54 12.26
N ALA A 20 4.97 15.16 13.40
CA ALA A 20 3.60 15.54 13.75
C ALA A 20 3.43 17.06 13.89
N MET A 21 4.45 17.76 14.37
CA MET A 21 4.47 19.23 14.39
C MET A 21 4.47 19.80 12.97
N PHE A 22 5.26 19.27 12.04
CA PHE A 22 5.25 19.71 10.64
C PHE A 22 3.95 19.40 9.93
N ASP A 23 3.33 18.25 10.19
CA ASP A 23 2.01 17.91 9.64
C ASP A 23 0.93 18.93 10.03
N SER A 24 1.03 19.53 11.22
CA SER A 24 0.09 20.59 11.65
C SER A 24 0.20 21.89 10.83
N PHE A 25 1.31 22.08 10.12
CA PHE A 25 1.53 23.21 9.24
C PHE A 25 1.11 22.93 7.78
N LYS A 26 0.63 21.72 7.48
CA LYS A 26 0.07 21.41 6.15
C LYS A 26 -1.18 22.25 5.92
N GLY A 27 -1.16 23.09 4.88
CA GLY A 27 -2.29 23.94 4.47
C GLY A 27 -2.11 25.44 4.73
N PHE A 28 -1.00 25.87 5.33
CA PHE A 28 -0.64 27.29 5.40
C PHE A 28 0.13 27.71 4.14
N GLU A 29 -0.24 28.83 3.52
CA GLU A 29 0.40 29.33 2.29
C GLU A 29 1.83 29.85 2.55
N GLU A 30 2.17 30.13 3.80
CA GLU A 30 3.46 30.66 4.23
C GLU A 30 4.53 29.58 4.41
N ILE A 31 4.13 28.30 4.47
CA ILE A 31 5.02 27.17 4.78
C ILE A 31 4.96 26.14 3.65
N GLU A 32 6.05 26.04 2.89
CA GLU A 32 6.25 24.99 1.90
C GLU A 32 6.97 23.80 2.54
N ILE A 33 6.26 22.68 2.71
CA ILE A 33 6.82 21.42 3.20
C ILE A 33 7.26 20.59 1.99
N ILE A 34 8.57 20.51 1.78
CA ILE A 34 9.18 19.69 0.73
C ILE A 34 9.46 18.31 1.31
N GLU A 35 8.51 17.40 1.15
CA GLU A 35 8.75 15.99 1.39
C GLU A 35 9.62 15.47 0.24
N THR A 36 10.85 15.09 0.56
CA THR A 36 11.67 14.32 -0.37
C THR A 36 11.26 12.87 -0.18
N ASP A 37 10.91 12.19 -1.28
CA ASP A 37 10.61 10.76 -1.31
C ASP A 37 11.86 9.91 -0.96
N TYR A 38 12.45 10.13 0.22
CA TYR A 38 13.39 9.21 0.82
C TYR A 38 12.59 8.07 1.44
N GLY A 39 11.95 7.30 0.57
CA GLY A 39 11.23 6.08 0.89
C GLY A 39 10.28 6.25 2.05
N GLN A 40 9.02 6.57 1.75
CA GLN A 40 7.95 5.92 2.50
C GLN A 40 8.29 4.42 2.53
N VAL A 41 8.85 3.95 3.63
CA VAL A 41 8.83 2.52 3.97
C VAL A 41 7.46 2.29 4.60
N ASN A 42 6.41 2.55 3.81
CA ASN A 42 5.04 2.16 4.09
C ASN A 42 4.54 1.55 2.80
N GLU A 43 4.32 0.24 2.87
CA GLU A 43 4.19 -0.72 1.77
C GLU A 43 5.55 -1.04 1.12
N GLU A 44 6.07 -2.24 1.40
CA GLU A 44 7.02 -2.88 0.50
C GLU A 44 6.47 -2.68 -0.91
N ARG A 45 7.22 -2.02 -1.81
CA ARG A 45 6.84 -1.95 -3.22
C ARG A 45 6.54 -3.38 -3.65
N SER A 46 5.26 -3.68 -3.85
CA SER A 46 4.83 -5.01 -4.21
C SER A 46 5.65 -5.43 -5.42
N ILE A 47 6.36 -6.56 -5.29
CA ILE A 47 7.07 -7.17 -6.43
C ILE A 47 6.09 -7.57 -7.55
N TYR A 48 4.79 -7.55 -7.25
CA TYR A 48 3.71 -7.85 -8.17
C TYR A 48 3.10 -6.58 -8.76
N SER A 49 2.73 -6.66 -10.03
CA SER A 49 2.00 -5.59 -10.73
C SER A 49 0.67 -5.29 -10.03
N SER A 50 0.18 -4.06 -10.21
CA SER A 50 -1.15 -3.65 -9.76
C SER A 50 -2.24 -4.60 -10.25
N GLU A 51 -2.16 -5.01 -11.52
CA GLU A 51 -3.10 -5.98 -12.11
C GLU A 51 -3.11 -7.33 -11.38
N PHE A 52 -1.95 -7.81 -10.93
CA PHE A 52 -1.87 -9.05 -10.17
C PHE A 52 -2.54 -8.89 -8.80
N VAL A 53 -2.24 -7.79 -8.10
CA VAL A 53 -2.83 -7.50 -6.79
C VAL A 53 -4.35 -7.39 -6.87
N GLU A 54 -4.88 -6.72 -7.90
CA GLU A 54 -6.32 -6.62 -8.14
C GLU A 54 -6.96 -7.98 -8.41
N LYS A 55 -6.32 -8.85 -9.21
CA LYS A 55 -6.80 -10.22 -9.45
C LYS A 55 -6.89 -11.02 -8.16
N VAL A 56 -5.88 -10.92 -7.28
CA VAL A 56 -5.87 -11.62 -5.99
C VAL A 56 -6.99 -11.12 -5.08
N LYS A 57 -7.15 -9.79 -4.93
CA LYS A 57 -8.23 -9.21 -4.11
C LYS A 57 -9.61 -9.65 -4.58
N LYS A 58 -9.83 -9.65 -5.91
CA LYS A 58 -11.08 -10.14 -6.50
C LYS A 58 -11.31 -11.63 -6.18
N ALA A 59 -10.27 -12.46 -6.26
CA ALA A 59 -10.38 -13.87 -5.90
C ALA A 59 -10.74 -14.06 -4.42
N GLU A 60 -10.16 -13.27 -3.51
CA GLU A 60 -10.51 -13.30 -2.08
C GLU A 60 -11.97 -12.94 -1.82
N GLU A 61 -12.50 -11.93 -2.51
CA GLU A 61 -13.92 -11.54 -2.41
C GLU A 61 -14.84 -12.64 -2.94
N ASN A 62 -14.51 -13.23 -4.09
CA ASN A 62 -15.27 -14.36 -4.65
C ASN A 62 -15.31 -15.54 -3.67
N ILE A 63 -14.21 -15.85 -2.99
CA ILE A 63 -14.15 -16.91 -1.97
C ILE A 63 -15.09 -16.60 -0.80
N LYS A 64 -15.08 -15.36 -0.30
CA LYS A 64 -15.97 -14.92 0.79
C LYS A 64 -17.44 -15.01 0.40
N ASN A 65 -17.75 -14.72 -0.87
CA ASN A 65 -19.10 -14.76 -1.41
C ASN A 65 -19.54 -16.18 -1.85
N GLY A 66 -18.65 -17.18 -1.79
CA GLY A 66 -18.93 -18.54 -2.25
C GLY A 66 -18.95 -18.69 -3.77
N GLU A 67 -18.49 -17.69 -4.52
CA GLU A 67 -18.35 -17.69 -5.98
C GLU A 67 -17.11 -18.50 -6.42
N THR A 68 -17.08 -19.78 -6.04
CA THR A 68 -15.96 -20.69 -6.26
C THR A 68 -16.39 -21.94 -6.99
N THR A 69 -15.50 -22.50 -7.81
CA THR A 69 -15.73 -23.79 -8.46
C THR A 69 -15.13 -24.90 -7.61
N ARG A 70 -15.96 -25.86 -7.19
CA ARG A 70 -15.47 -27.06 -6.52
C ARG A 70 -14.83 -27.98 -7.54
N LEU A 71 -13.54 -28.29 -7.36
CA LEU A 71 -12.81 -29.20 -8.23
C LEU A 71 -12.88 -30.63 -7.71
N ASN A 72 -13.14 -31.56 -8.62
CA ASN A 72 -12.92 -32.98 -8.41
C ASN A 72 -11.46 -33.32 -8.76
N PRO A 73 -10.64 -33.81 -7.81
CA PRO A 73 -9.25 -34.18 -8.08
C PRO A 73 -9.10 -35.25 -9.17
N ASP A 74 -10.08 -36.14 -9.30
CA ASP A 74 -10.06 -37.23 -10.29
C ASP A 74 -10.44 -36.75 -11.70
N ASP A 75 -11.01 -35.53 -11.82
CA ASP A 75 -11.39 -34.92 -13.10
C ASP A 75 -11.36 -33.39 -13.03
N ILE A 76 -10.15 -32.84 -13.04
CA ILE A 76 -9.92 -31.39 -12.95
C ILE A 76 -10.53 -30.65 -14.15
N TRP A 77 -10.37 -31.18 -15.36
CA TRP A 77 -10.86 -30.53 -16.58
C TRP A 77 -12.37 -30.59 -16.71
N GLY A 78 -12.99 -31.74 -16.39
CA GLY A 78 -14.44 -31.85 -16.35
C GLY A 78 -15.08 -30.96 -15.28
N SER A 79 -14.40 -30.75 -14.15
CA SER A 79 -14.83 -29.79 -13.12
C SER A 79 -14.85 -28.33 -13.61
N LEU A 80 -14.08 -28.03 -14.66
CA LEU A 80 -14.04 -26.72 -15.32
C LEU A 80 -14.95 -26.66 -16.56
N GLY A 81 -15.72 -27.71 -16.85
CA GLY A 81 -16.58 -27.79 -18.04
C GLY A 81 -15.81 -27.92 -19.36
N LEU A 82 -14.54 -28.29 -19.30
CA LEU A 82 -13.68 -28.50 -20.46
C LEU A 82 -13.74 -29.98 -20.86
N LYS A 83 -14.25 -30.25 -22.06
CA LYS A 83 -14.31 -31.58 -22.70
C LYS A 83 -13.60 -31.56 -24.04
#